data_AF-A0A7D7LEB6-F1
#
_entry.id   AF-A0A7D7LEB6-F1
#
_cell.length_a   1.000
_cell.length_b   1.000
_cell.length_c   1.000
_cell.angle_alpha   90.00
_cell.angle_beta   90.00
_cell.angle_gamma   90.00
#
_symmetry.space_group_name_H-M   'P 1'
#
loop_
_entity.id
_entity.type
_entity.pdbx_description
1 polymer ?
#
loop_
_entity_poly.entity_id
_entity_poly.type
_entity_poly.pdbx_seq_one_letter_code
_entity_poly.pdbx_strand_id
1 'polypeptide(L)'
;MPDEIKPNLNESTTHDSELAAESIASGEEKAPTVDFDADYAAAQQFSVSEVDRTAKGGAAAEAATAPKYKTSKPQETKTEAQSTGNPNDYAELAKEVGNSKTEGVTNVSDDLVKQALEKGERKN
;
A
#
# COMPACT_ATOMS: atom_id res chain seq x y z
N MET A 1 5.76 10.87 -38.78
CA MET A 1 6.10 11.06 -40.22
C MET A 1 5.17 10.15 -40.99
N PRO A 2 4.47 10.63 -42.02
CA PRO A 2 3.55 9.77 -42.76
C PRO A 2 4.33 8.73 -43.57
N ASP A 3 3.98 7.47 -43.39
CA ASP A 3 4.54 6.35 -44.12
C ASP A 3 3.73 6.12 -45.40
N GLU A 4 4.42 5.97 -46.53
CA GLU A 4 3.80 5.66 -47.82
C GLU A 4 3.64 4.15 -47.96
N ILE A 5 2.40 3.66 -48.05
CA ILE A 5 2.11 2.22 -48.13
C ILE A 5 1.75 1.86 -49.55
N LYS A 6 2.57 0.99 -50.16
CA LYS A 6 2.31 0.44 -51.49
C LYS A 6 1.41 -0.79 -51.36
N PRO A 7 0.28 -0.85 -52.08
CA PRO A 7 -0.61 -2.01 -52.06
C PRO A 7 0.09 -3.25 -52.65
N ASN A 8 -0.15 -4.41 -52.05
CA ASN A 8 0.36 -5.69 -52.55
C ASN A 8 -0.62 -6.29 -53.55
N LEU A 9 -0.17 -6.49 -54.78
CA LEU A 9 -1.01 -7.06 -55.85
C LEU A 9 -1.56 -8.45 -55.50
N ASN A 10 -0.81 -9.23 -54.70
CA ASN A 10 -1.24 -10.55 -54.24
C ASN A 10 -2.33 -10.51 -53.15
N GLU A 11 -2.59 -9.33 -52.58
CA GLU A 11 -3.62 -9.11 -51.54
C GLU A 11 -4.88 -8.42 -52.11
N SER A 12 -4.84 -8.01 -53.38
CA SER A 12 -6.00 -7.47 -54.10
C SER A 12 -6.96 -8.59 -54.48
N THR A 13 -8.00 -8.77 -53.66
CA THR A 13 -9.01 -9.82 -53.85
C THR A 13 -10.06 -9.50 -54.92
N THR A 14 -10.12 -8.24 -55.38
CA THR A 14 -11.07 -7.79 -56.40
C THR A 14 -10.33 -7.13 -57.57
N HIS A 15 -10.89 -7.23 -58.77
CA HIS A 15 -10.32 -6.65 -59.99
C HIS A 15 -10.11 -5.14 -59.88
N ASP A 16 -11.02 -4.42 -59.21
CA ASP A 16 -10.88 -2.98 -59.00
C ASP A 16 -9.69 -2.67 -58.07
N SER A 17 -9.46 -3.51 -57.05
CA SER A 17 -8.29 -3.41 -56.17
C SER A 17 -6.98 -3.72 -56.91
N GLU A 18 -7.02 -4.62 -57.88
CA GLU A 18 -5.86 -4.95 -58.73
C GLU A 18 -5.50 -3.77 -59.63
N LEU A 19 -6.49 -3.20 -60.35
CA LEU A 19 -6.31 -2.04 -61.21
C LEU A 19 -5.77 -0.81 -60.45
N ALA A 20 -6.29 -0.56 -59.24
CA ALA A 20 -5.81 0.51 -58.37
C ALA A 20 -4.37 0.24 -57.89
N ALA A 21 -4.05 -1.00 -57.51
CA ALA A 21 -2.70 -1.36 -57.09
C ALA A 21 -1.68 -1.23 -58.23
N GLU A 22 -2.06 -1.59 -59.47
CA GLU A 22 -1.23 -1.39 -60.66
C GLU A 22 -1.01 0.09 -60.98
N SER A 23 -2.05 0.91 -60.87
CA SER A 23 -1.99 2.37 -61.10
C SER A 23 -1.10 3.07 -60.07
N ILE A 24 -1.13 2.59 -58.81
CA ILE A 24 -0.24 3.07 -57.75
C ILE A 24 1.20 2.58 -57.96
N ALA A 25 1.38 1.33 -58.41
CA ALA A 25 2.70 0.77 -58.68
C ALA A 25 3.38 1.41 -59.92
N SER A 26 2.60 1.80 -60.93
CA SER A 26 3.07 2.51 -62.13
C SER A 26 3.38 3.98 -61.86
N GLY A 27 2.92 4.52 -60.73
CA GLY A 27 3.05 5.93 -60.36
C GLY A 27 2.06 6.85 -61.05
N GLU A 28 1.05 6.29 -61.72
CA GLU A 28 -0.08 7.04 -62.29
C GLU A 28 -1.02 7.55 -61.18
N GLU A 29 -1.16 6.79 -60.10
CA GLU A 29 -1.90 7.16 -58.91
C GLU A 29 -0.98 7.24 -57.68
N LYS A 30 -1.25 8.19 -56.78
CA LYS A 30 -0.44 8.40 -55.58
C LYS A 30 -0.76 7.33 -54.53
N ALA A 31 0.26 6.71 -53.95
CA ALA A 31 0.07 5.75 -52.88
C ALA A 31 -0.56 6.42 -51.64
N PRO A 32 -1.43 5.69 -50.91
CA PRO A 32 -1.95 6.15 -49.63
C PRO A 32 -0.83 6.44 -48.64
N THR A 33 -0.93 7.59 -47.97
CA THR A 33 -0.02 7.97 -46.88
C THR A 33 -0.72 7.76 -45.55
N VAL A 34 -0.13 6.97 -44.66
CA VAL A 34 -0.64 6.70 -43.32
C VAL A 34 0.19 7.48 -42.31
N ASP A 35 -0.46 8.29 -41.47
CA ASP A 35 0.21 8.96 -40.36
C ASP A 35 -0.22 8.30 -39.06
N PHE A 36 0.58 7.34 -38.59
CA PHE A 36 0.26 6.59 -37.39
C PHE A 36 0.07 7.47 -36.15
N ASP A 37 0.83 8.57 -36.03
CA ASP A 37 0.73 9.48 -34.89
C ASP A 37 -0.58 10.27 -34.94
N ALA A 38 -0.93 10.80 -36.12
CA ALA A 38 -2.17 11.54 -36.33
C ALA A 38 -3.41 10.64 -36.25
N ASP A 39 -3.35 9.45 -36.84
CA ASP A 39 -4.44 8.48 -36.85
C ASP A 39 -4.68 7.90 -35.46
N TYR A 40 -3.61 7.64 -34.69
CA TYR A 40 -3.74 7.25 -33.29
C TYR A 40 -4.36 8.39 -32.45
N ALA A 41 -3.92 9.63 -32.63
CA ALA A 41 -4.50 10.78 -31.95
C ALA A 41 -5.99 10.98 -32.30
N ALA A 42 -6.36 10.80 -33.56
CA ALA A 42 -7.75 10.84 -34.01
C ALA A 42 -8.58 9.69 -33.43
N ALA A 43 -8.05 8.46 -33.40
CA ALA A 43 -8.73 7.32 -32.79
C ALA A 43 -9.02 7.56 -31.30
N GLN A 44 -8.07 8.17 -30.58
CA GLN A 44 -8.28 8.57 -29.18
C GLN A 44 -9.40 9.60 -29.02
N GLN A 45 -9.67 10.40 -30.07
CA GLN A 45 -10.80 11.30 -30.05
C GLN A 45 -12.15 10.59 -30.19
N PHE A 46 -12.21 9.42 -30.80
CA PHE A 46 -13.46 8.68 -30.95
C PHE A 46 -13.60 7.52 -29.95
N SER A 47 -12.53 7.19 -29.20
CA SER A 47 -12.52 6.12 -28.19
C SER A 47 -13.25 6.48 -26.89
N VAL A 48 -13.58 7.75 -26.67
CA VAL A 48 -14.35 8.22 -25.51
C VAL A 48 -15.65 8.84 -25.98
N SER A 49 -16.77 8.47 -25.34
CA SER A 49 -18.05 9.10 -25.63
C SER A 49 -17.98 10.60 -25.31
N GLU A 50 -18.72 11.46 -26.04
CA GLU A 50 -18.76 12.91 -25.75
C GLU A 50 -19.17 13.21 -24.30
N VAL A 51 -19.91 12.27 -23.68
CA VAL A 51 -20.35 12.34 -22.30
C VAL A 51 -19.20 12.07 -21.33
N ASP A 52 -18.29 11.14 -21.63
CA ASP A 52 -17.11 10.85 -20.80
C ASP A 52 -16.01 11.91 -20.94
N ARG A 53 -15.99 12.63 -22.07
CA ARG A 53 -15.09 13.77 -22.31
C ARG A 53 -15.44 15.00 -21.50
N THR A 54 -16.67 15.09 -21.01
CA THR A 54 -17.11 16.16 -20.14
C THR A 54 -17.32 15.58 -18.75
N ALA A 55 -17.03 16.34 -17.69
CA ALA A 55 -17.28 15.90 -16.30
C ALA A 55 -18.77 15.52 -16.02
N LYS A 56 -19.66 15.69 -17.02
CA LYS A 56 -21.04 15.25 -17.03
C LYS A 56 -21.19 13.73 -16.99
N GLY A 57 -20.27 12.94 -17.56
CA GLY A 57 -20.31 11.47 -17.45
C GLY A 57 -20.13 11.00 -16.00
N GLY A 58 -19.18 11.61 -15.29
CA GLY A 58 -18.98 11.39 -13.86
C GLY A 58 -20.21 11.80 -13.04
N ALA A 59 -20.77 12.98 -13.29
CA ALA A 59 -21.96 13.46 -12.60
C ALA A 59 -23.20 12.59 -12.86
N ALA A 60 -23.36 12.05 -14.07
CA ALA A 60 -24.47 11.15 -14.41
C ALA A 60 -24.31 9.78 -13.73
N ALA A 61 -23.09 9.23 -13.67
CA ALA A 61 -22.80 8.00 -12.95
C ALA A 61 -22.98 8.17 -11.44
N GLU A 62 -22.54 9.29 -10.88
CA GLU A 62 -22.72 9.63 -9.46
C GLU A 62 -24.21 9.80 -9.13
N ALA A 63 -24.98 10.49 -9.97
CA ALA A 63 -26.43 10.62 -9.80
C ALA A 63 -27.18 9.28 -9.91
N ALA A 64 -26.72 8.36 -10.78
CA ALA A 64 -27.32 7.03 -10.94
C ALA A 64 -26.99 6.10 -9.76
N THR A 65 -25.79 6.25 -9.17
CA THR A 65 -25.31 5.41 -8.06
C THR A 65 -25.60 6.01 -6.69
N ALA A 66 -26.05 7.27 -6.62
CA ALA A 66 -26.37 7.96 -5.38
C ALA A 66 -27.44 7.21 -4.56
N PRO A 67 -27.23 7.00 -3.25
CA PRO A 67 -28.23 6.40 -2.39
C PRO A 67 -29.52 7.22 -2.36
N LYS A 68 -30.66 6.63 -2.73
CA LYS A 68 -31.98 7.29 -2.74
C LYS A 68 -32.49 7.66 -1.35
N TYR A 69 -31.87 7.14 -0.29
CA TYR A 69 -32.27 7.33 1.09
C TYR A 69 -31.06 7.76 1.92
N LYS A 70 -31.29 8.62 2.92
CA LYS A 70 -30.24 9.02 3.87
C LYS A 70 -29.81 7.80 4.68
N THR A 71 -28.54 7.41 4.55
CA THR A 71 -27.90 6.46 5.45
C THR A 71 -27.45 7.17 6.72
N SER A 72 -27.64 6.53 7.87
CA SER A 72 -27.09 7.04 9.14
C SER A 72 -25.58 6.90 9.10
N LYS A 73 -24.86 7.99 9.39
CA LYS A 73 -23.42 7.91 9.60
C LYS A 73 -23.16 7.27 10.96
N PRO A 74 -22.27 6.27 11.06
CA PRO A 74 -21.88 5.71 12.34
C PRO A 74 -21.22 6.82 13.17
N GLN A 75 -21.60 6.89 14.45
CA GLN A 75 -21.07 7.87 15.38
C GLN A 75 -19.73 7.33 15.91
N GLU A 76 -18.63 8.04 15.66
CA GLU A 76 -17.33 7.66 16.21
C GLU A 76 -17.36 7.82 17.73
N THR A 77 -17.15 6.72 18.46
CA THR A 77 -16.99 6.74 19.91
C THR A 77 -15.54 6.51 20.26
N LYS A 78 -15.00 7.34 21.15
CA LYS A 78 -13.64 7.19 21.64
C LYS A 78 -13.66 6.14 22.77
N THR A 79 -13.00 5.00 22.55
CA THR A 79 -12.83 3.98 23.58
C THR A 79 -11.59 4.33 24.41
N GLU A 80 -11.77 4.64 25.69
CA GLU A 80 -10.67 4.85 26.61
C GLU A 80 -10.48 3.59 27.46
N ALA A 81 -9.24 3.07 27.49
CA ALA A 81 -8.90 1.90 28.29
C ALA A 81 -8.88 2.27 29.77
N GLN A 82 -9.62 1.53 30.60
CA GLN A 82 -9.54 1.66 32.05
C GLN A 82 -8.21 1.09 32.54
N SER A 83 -7.60 1.73 33.54
CA SER A 83 -6.37 1.22 34.16
C SER A 83 -6.66 -0.14 34.80
N THR A 84 -6.04 -1.20 34.27
CA THR A 84 -6.22 -2.58 34.76
C THR A 84 -5.30 -2.94 35.92
N GLY A 85 -4.39 -2.05 36.31
CA GLY A 85 -3.42 -2.30 37.36
C GLY A 85 -3.39 -1.21 38.43
N ASN A 86 -3.07 -1.60 39.66
CA ASN A 86 -2.82 -0.72 40.78
C ASN A 86 -1.30 -0.55 40.94
N PRO A 87 -0.73 0.66 40.76
CA PRO A 87 0.70 0.90 40.92
C PRO A 87 1.26 0.55 42.32
N ASN A 88 0.39 0.50 43.34
CA ASN A 88 0.79 0.13 44.70
C ASN A 88 1.21 -1.35 44.81
N ASP A 89 0.75 -2.21 43.90
CA ASP A 89 1.08 -3.63 43.90
C ASP A 89 2.59 -3.85 43.70
N TYR A 90 3.25 -2.95 42.94
CA TYR A 90 4.71 -2.97 42.78
C TYR A 90 5.44 -2.61 44.08
N ALA A 91 4.86 -1.73 44.90
CA ALA A 91 5.46 -1.33 46.18
C ALA A 91 5.33 -2.44 47.24
N GLU A 92 4.23 -3.21 47.21
CA GLU A 92 4.07 -4.39 48.05
C GLU A 92 5.02 -5.52 47.65
N LEU A 93 5.12 -5.81 46.34
CA LEU A 93 6.08 -6.79 45.82
C LEU A 93 7.54 -6.41 46.14
N ALA A 94 7.88 -5.13 46.05
CA ALA A 94 9.23 -4.66 46.40
C ALA A 94 9.55 -4.86 47.89
N LYS A 95 8.55 -4.71 48.77
CA LYS A 95 8.71 -5.03 50.20
C LYS A 95 8.85 -6.53 50.43
N GLU A 96 8.05 -7.35 49.76
CA GLU A 96 8.12 -8.82 49.86
C GLU A 96 9.49 -9.36 49.38
N VAL A 97 9.99 -8.88 48.24
CA VAL A 97 11.30 -9.24 47.68
C VAL A 97 12.46 -8.63 48.48
N GLY A 98 12.27 -7.45 49.08
CA GLY A 98 13.24 -6.84 49.99
C GLY A 98 13.37 -7.61 51.29
N ASN A 99 12.24 -8.07 51.85
CA ASN A 99 12.17 -8.81 53.11
C ASN A 99 12.65 -10.26 52.96
N SER A 100 12.55 -10.87 51.77
CA SER A 100 13.10 -12.21 51.52
C SER A 100 14.63 -12.27 51.51
N LYS A 101 15.32 -11.11 51.40
CA LYS A 101 16.78 -11.03 51.61
C LYS A 101 17.18 -10.97 53.08
N THR A 102 16.26 -10.66 54.00
CA THR A 102 16.55 -10.46 55.43
C THR A 102 16.35 -11.71 56.29
N GLU A 103 15.70 -12.77 55.82
CA GLU A 103 15.49 -14.00 56.61
C GLU A 103 16.76 -14.87 56.79
N GLY A 104 17.87 -14.52 56.13
CA GLY A 104 19.12 -15.28 56.19
C GLY A 104 20.37 -14.50 56.58
N VAL A 105 20.28 -13.23 56.96
CA VAL A 105 21.46 -12.44 57.36
C VAL A 105 21.61 -12.48 58.87
N THR A 106 22.26 -13.52 59.37
CA THR A 106 22.80 -13.50 60.73
C THR A 106 23.89 -12.43 60.79
N ASN A 107 23.64 -11.34 61.50
CA ASN A 107 24.67 -10.33 61.77
C ASN A 107 25.80 -10.98 62.57
N VAL A 108 26.94 -11.18 61.92
CA VAL A 108 28.18 -11.59 62.59
C VAL A 108 28.70 -10.34 63.30
N SER A 109 28.60 -10.31 64.63
CA SER A 109 29.19 -9.25 65.45
C SER A 109 30.69 -9.47 65.61
N ASP A 110 31.45 -8.38 65.76
CA ASP A 110 32.90 -8.44 66.00
C ASP A 110 33.24 -9.26 67.25
N ASP A 111 32.35 -9.32 68.24
CA ASP A 111 32.50 -10.17 69.42
C ASP A 111 32.47 -11.67 69.08
N LEU A 112 31.62 -12.11 68.15
CA LEU A 112 31.60 -13.51 67.69
C LEU A 112 32.90 -13.86 66.95
N VAL A 113 33.44 -12.92 66.16
CA VAL A 113 34.72 -13.10 65.48
C VAL A 113 35.86 -13.21 66.48
N LYS A 114 35.88 -12.34 67.50
CA LYS A 114 36.89 -12.36 68.57
C LYS A 114 36.85 -13.65 69.37
N GLN A 115 35.66 -14.15 69.70
CA GLN A 115 35.48 -15.39 70.44
C GLN A 115 35.90 -16.64 69.63
N ALA A 116 35.70 -16.61 68.31
CA ALA A 116 36.15 -17.67 67.41
C ALA A 116 37.69 -17.72 67.30
N LEU A 117 38.34 -16.56 67.22
CA LEU A 117 39.80 -16.46 67.21
C LEU A 117 40.41 -16.99 68.53
N GLU A 118 39.85 -16.59 69.67
CA GLU A 118 40.33 -17.01 70.99
C GLU A 118 40.16 -18.52 71.24
N LYS A 119 39.11 -19.14 70.69
CA LYS A 119 38.93 -20.61 70.71
C LYS A 119 39.78 -21.35 69.69
N GLY A 120 40.23 -20.67 68.63
CA GLY A 120 41.05 -21.23 67.55
C GLY A 120 42.55 -21.22 67.83
N GLU A 121 43.02 -20.41 68.77
CA GLU A 121 44.42 -20.43 69.19
C GLU A 121 44.73 -21.72 69.97
N ARG A 122 45.47 -22.63 69.31
CA ARG A 122 46.11 -23.74 70.00
C ARG A 122 47.13 -23.17 70.98
N LYS A 123 46.89 -23.34 72.28
CA LYS A 123 47.90 -23.12 73.32
C LYS A 123 49.12 -24.01 73.03
N ASN A 124 50.22 -23.40 72.63
CA ASN A 124 51.57 -23.96 72.80
C ASN A 124 52.17 -23.41 74.08
#